data_AF-R7J0X7-F1
#
_entry.id   AF-R7J0X7-F1
#
_cell.length_a   1.000
_cell.length_b   1.000
_cell.length_c   1.000
_cell.angle_alpha   90.00
_cell.angle_beta   90.00
_cell.angle_gamma   90.00
#
_symmetry.space_group_name_H-M   'P 1'
#
loop_
_entity.id
_entity.type
_entity.pdbx_description
1 polymer ?
#
loop_
_entity_poly.entity_id
_entity_poly.type
_entity_poly.pdbx_seq_one_letter_code
_entity_poly.pdbx_strand_id
1 'polypeptide(L)'
;MKHMVLIKYAHIISLTSMLALAAAIMASCSSDMSNKTERNAIKAGNEKYKKELYVDAIKDYDKALKANPYSEAAKYDKAMATIMGATAADTSKLREARLALANLGKTASDPNISERAIYNLGNDAVFIGDYLKDLADSLRRADIQMGAPSAGSTSNQLADSLSQVSTQSYQQAISNYKAILRRNPSNIKALQNLRIAQLKLPPESQGGGSNNKDKDKDKNKQQQQQQQQQQQQQQQKPSQSSQQILNAVQNKENKTRKNQEQRQGYGRRTTDKPW
;
A
#
# COMPACT_ATOMS: atom_id res chain seq x y z
N MET A 1 -0.11 13.85 -71.75
CA MET A 1 -0.52 12.76 -70.83
C MET A 1 0.36 12.63 -69.58
N LYS A 2 1.70 12.76 -69.64
CA LYS A 2 2.57 12.64 -68.45
C LYS A 2 2.37 13.72 -67.36
N HIS A 3 2.03 14.97 -67.75
CA HIS A 3 1.75 16.05 -66.78
C HIS A 3 0.47 15.87 -65.94
N MET A 4 -0.57 15.23 -66.47
CA MET A 4 -1.82 14.99 -65.72
C MET A 4 -1.67 13.89 -64.65
N VAL A 5 -0.67 13.02 -64.78
CA VAL A 5 -0.42 11.92 -63.85
C VAL A 5 0.39 12.39 -62.63
N LEU A 6 1.38 13.27 -62.83
CA LEU A 6 2.15 13.90 -61.75
C LEU A 6 1.30 14.76 -60.80
N ILE A 7 0.31 15.49 -61.33
CA ILE A 7 -0.61 16.31 -60.52
C ILE A 7 -1.50 15.42 -59.63
N LYS A 8 -1.95 14.26 -60.14
CA LYS A 8 -2.75 13.30 -59.36
C LYS A 8 -1.95 12.68 -58.20
N TYR A 9 -0.68 12.35 -58.41
CA TYR A 9 0.19 11.83 -57.34
C TYR A 9 0.55 12.90 -56.29
N ALA A 10 0.74 14.16 -56.69
CA ALA A 10 0.98 15.26 -55.77
C ALA A 10 -0.24 15.51 -54.85
N HIS A 11 -1.47 15.41 -55.37
CA HIS A 11 -2.68 15.51 -54.55
C HIS A 11 -2.86 14.32 -53.59
N ILE A 12 -2.53 13.09 -54.01
CA ILE A 12 -2.62 11.89 -53.15
C ILE A 12 -1.58 11.96 -51.99
N ILE A 13 -0.37 12.43 -52.26
CA ILE A 13 0.67 12.62 -51.22
C ILE A 13 0.28 13.76 -50.25
N SER A 14 -0.29 14.85 -50.76
CA SER A 14 -0.79 15.96 -49.93
C SER A 14 -1.97 15.54 -49.04
N LEU A 15 -2.90 14.72 -49.55
CA LEU A 15 -4.07 14.26 -48.81
C LEU A 15 -3.69 13.27 -47.69
N THR A 16 -2.74 12.37 -47.95
CA THR A 16 -2.24 11.40 -46.95
C THR A 16 -1.42 12.09 -45.85
N SER A 17 -0.63 13.11 -46.19
CA SER A 17 0.09 13.93 -45.20
C SER A 17 -0.85 14.78 -44.32
N MET A 18 -1.95 15.31 -44.86
CA MET A 18 -2.96 16.02 -44.07
C MET A 18 -3.73 15.09 -43.12
N LEU A 19 -4.00 13.85 -43.54
CA LEU A 19 -4.67 12.85 -42.70
C LEU A 19 -3.78 12.42 -41.51
N ALA A 20 -2.47 12.25 -41.73
CA ALA A 20 -1.50 11.94 -40.67
C ALA A 20 -1.34 13.09 -39.66
N LEU A 21 -1.35 14.35 -40.13
CA LEU A 21 -1.29 15.53 -39.26
C LEU A 21 -2.56 15.69 -38.42
N ALA A 22 -3.74 15.43 -39.00
CA ALA A 22 -5.01 15.45 -38.27
C ALA A 22 -5.06 14.35 -37.19
N ALA A 23 -4.54 13.15 -37.46
CA ALA A 23 -4.43 12.08 -36.47
C ALA A 23 -3.47 12.44 -35.31
N ALA A 24 -2.34 13.08 -35.61
CA ALA A 24 -1.39 13.53 -34.59
C ALA A 24 -1.95 14.67 -33.70
N ILE A 25 -2.69 15.60 -34.30
CA ILE A 25 -3.37 16.68 -33.55
C ILE A 25 -4.50 16.10 -32.68
N MET A 26 -5.33 15.19 -33.20
CA MET A 26 -6.38 14.54 -32.42
C MET A 26 -5.82 13.67 -31.28
N ALA A 27 -4.71 12.96 -31.50
CA ALA A 27 -4.02 12.20 -30.45
C ALA A 27 -3.48 13.12 -29.34
N SER A 28 -2.89 14.25 -29.72
CA SER A 28 -2.37 15.25 -28.78
C SER A 28 -3.50 15.89 -27.95
N CYS A 29 -4.58 16.35 -28.60
CA CYS A 29 -5.74 16.92 -27.90
C CYS A 29 -6.44 15.92 -26.97
N SER A 30 -6.50 14.64 -27.35
CA SER A 30 -7.05 13.58 -26.51
C SER A 30 -6.20 13.32 -25.26
N SER A 31 -4.87 13.37 -25.40
CA SER A 31 -3.94 13.22 -24.27
C SER A 31 -4.03 14.38 -23.28
N ASP A 32 -4.15 15.63 -23.76
CA ASP A 32 -4.29 16.81 -22.90
C ASP A 32 -5.60 16.82 -22.09
N MET A 33 -6.71 16.38 -22.71
CA MET A 33 -8.00 16.28 -22.03
C MET A 33 -8.05 15.11 -21.02
N SER A 34 -7.43 13.98 -21.34
CA SER A 34 -7.23 12.85 -20.40
C SER A 34 -6.44 13.32 -19.16
N ASN A 35 -5.33 14.02 -19.37
CA ASN A 35 -4.49 14.57 -18.30
C ASN A 35 -5.22 15.58 -17.40
N LYS A 36 -6.08 16.45 -17.96
CA LYS A 36 -6.89 17.38 -17.15
C LYS A 36 -7.96 16.65 -16.34
N THR A 37 -8.61 15.66 -16.93
CA THR A 37 -9.67 14.87 -16.30
C THR A 37 -9.14 14.07 -15.12
N GLU A 38 -8.01 13.38 -15.33
CA GLU A 38 -7.28 12.65 -14.30
C GLU A 38 -6.93 13.56 -13.11
N ARG A 39 -6.25 14.68 -13.35
CA ARG A 39 -5.80 15.60 -12.28
C ARG A 39 -6.97 16.15 -11.46
N ASN A 40 -8.08 16.50 -12.12
CA ASN A 40 -9.27 17.00 -11.44
C ASN A 40 -9.91 15.92 -10.55
N ALA A 41 -9.99 14.69 -11.05
CA ALA A 41 -10.52 13.57 -10.29
C ALA A 41 -9.61 13.22 -9.09
N ILE A 42 -8.28 13.20 -9.25
CA ILE A 42 -7.34 13.03 -8.13
C ILE A 42 -7.54 14.14 -7.09
N LYS A 43 -7.66 15.40 -7.51
CA LYS A 43 -7.90 16.52 -6.59
C LYS A 43 -9.19 16.33 -5.80
N ALA A 44 -10.29 15.96 -6.47
CA ALA A 44 -11.57 15.71 -5.81
C ALA A 44 -11.49 14.54 -4.81
N GLY A 45 -10.81 13.45 -5.20
CA GLY A 45 -10.55 12.31 -4.33
C GLY A 45 -9.75 12.72 -3.09
N ASN A 46 -8.68 13.50 -3.26
CA ASN A 46 -7.83 13.98 -2.17
C ASN A 46 -8.58 14.90 -1.18
N GLU A 47 -9.50 15.73 -1.66
CA GLU A 47 -10.35 16.54 -0.78
C GLU A 47 -11.31 15.68 0.05
N LYS A 48 -11.82 14.59 -0.52
CA LYS A 48 -12.67 13.62 0.20
C LYS A 48 -11.87 12.77 1.18
N TYR A 49 -10.67 12.35 0.79
CA TYR A 49 -9.75 11.61 1.65
C TYR A 49 -9.45 12.40 2.94
N LYS A 50 -9.14 13.69 2.82
CA LYS A 50 -8.90 14.58 3.98
C LYS A 50 -10.10 14.69 4.91
N LYS A 51 -11.31 14.51 4.38
CA LYS A 51 -12.58 14.50 5.12
C LYS A 51 -12.95 13.11 5.64
N GLU A 52 -12.06 12.13 5.50
CA GLU A 52 -12.27 10.72 5.88
C GLU A 52 -13.42 10.05 5.09
N LEU A 53 -13.84 10.64 3.97
CA LEU A 53 -14.86 10.10 3.07
C LEU A 53 -14.22 9.12 2.09
N TYR A 54 -13.60 8.06 2.61
CA TYR A 54 -12.74 7.16 1.84
C TYR A 54 -13.47 6.46 0.69
N VAL A 55 -14.72 6.03 0.91
CA VAL A 55 -15.54 5.40 -0.14
C VAL A 55 -15.76 6.36 -1.31
N ASP A 56 -16.03 7.64 -1.04
CA ASP A 56 -16.23 8.63 -2.09
C ASP A 56 -14.91 9.10 -2.72
N ALA A 57 -13.82 9.08 -1.96
CA ALA A 57 -12.48 9.32 -2.48
C ALA A 57 -12.10 8.23 -3.50
N ILE A 58 -12.33 6.96 -3.16
CA ILE A 58 -12.10 5.81 -4.06
C ILE A 58 -12.86 5.96 -5.37
N LYS A 59 -14.14 6.38 -5.33
CA LYS A 59 -14.92 6.64 -6.55
C LYS A 59 -14.26 7.69 -7.46
N ASP A 60 -13.64 8.71 -6.90
CA ASP A 60 -12.95 9.73 -7.70
C ASP A 60 -11.58 9.25 -8.19
N TYR A 61 -10.84 8.47 -7.41
CA TYR A 61 -9.62 7.85 -7.92
C TYR A 61 -9.91 6.82 -9.03
N ASP A 62 -11.04 6.12 -8.97
CA ASP A 62 -11.50 5.27 -10.07
C ASP A 62 -11.80 6.07 -11.34
N LYS A 63 -12.37 7.28 -11.21
CA LYS A 63 -12.52 8.19 -12.37
C LYS A 63 -11.16 8.63 -12.92
N ALA A 64 -10.19 8.91 -12.06
CA ALA A 64 -8.84 9.25 -12.48
C ALA A 64 -8.18 8.08 -13.24
N LEU A 65 -8.31 6.85 -12.74
CA LEU A 65 -7.79 5.64 -13.39
C LEU A 65 -8.53 5.30 -14.69
N LYS A 66 -9.81 5.64 -14.79
CA LYS A 66 -10.55 5.52 -16.06
C LYS A 66 -10.04 6.52 -17.10
N ALA A 67 -9.67 7.73 -16.69
CA ALA A 67 -9.10 8.74 -17.59
C ALA A 67 -7.64 8.39 -17.98
N ASN A 68 -6.85 7.91 -17.03
CA ASN A 68 -5.47 7.47 -17.22
C ASN A 68 -5.18 6.19 -16.38
N PRO A 69 -5.25 4.99 -16.98
CA PRO A 69 -4.98 3.72 -16.29
C PRO A 69 -3.55 3.58 -15.77
N TYR A 70 -2.62 4.42 -16.24
CA TYR A 70 -1.21 4.40 -15.84
C TYR A 70 -0.88 5.36 -14.71
N SER A 71 -1.84 6.18 -14.25
CA SER A 71 -1.64 7.15 -13.17
C SER A 71 -1.12 6.50 -11.88
N GLU A 72 0.17 6.67 -11.60
CA GLU A 72 0.82 6.17 -10.39
C GLU A 72 0.23 6.83 -9.13
N ALA A 73 -0.06 8.14 -9.22
CA ALA A 73 -0.68 8.90 -8.14
C ALA A 73 -2.08 8.39 -7.82
N ALA A 74 -2.96 8.18 -8.81
CA ALA A 74 -4.29 7.65 -8.56
C ALA A 74 -4.26 6.21 -8.02
N LYS A 75 -3.35 5.36 -8.49
CA LYS A 75 -3.15 4.00 -7.95
C LYS A 75 -2.73 4.05 -6.48
N TYR A 76 -1.76 4.90 -6.16
CA TYR A 76 -1.27 5.11 -4.80
C TYR A 76 -2.40 5.64 -3.88
N ASP A 77 -3.05 6.72 -4.28
CA ASP A 77 -4.08 7.38 -3.47
C ASP A 77 -5.30 6.47 -3.26
N LYS A 78 -5.72 5.71 -4.28
CA LYS A 78 -6.77 4.68 -4.15
C LYS A 78 -6.39 3.60 -3.17
N ALA A 79 -5.16 3.08 -3.24
CA ALA A 79 -4.68 2.05 -2.33
C ALA A 79 -4.68 2.56 -0.88
N MET A 80 -4.20 3.78 -0.64
CA MET A 80 -4.25 4.42 0.67
C MET A 80 -5.69 4.59 1.16
N ALA A 81 -6.59 5.13 0.32
CA ALA A 81 -8.00 5.30 0.68
C ALA A 81 -8.68 3.96 0.99
N THR A 82 -8.33 2.92 0.25
CA THR A 82 -8.83 1.56 0.48
C THR A 82 -8.36 1.04 1.83
N ILE A 83 -7.07 1.18 2.16
CA ILE A 83 -6.57 0.76 3.47
C ILE A 83 -7.27 1.59 4.56
N MET A 84 -7.44 2.91 4.41
CA MET A 84 -8.04 3.79 5.44
C MET A 84 -9.53 3.59 5.64
N GLY A 85 -10.28 3.24 4.61
CA GLY A 85 -11.71 2.99 4.69
C GLY A 85 -12.11 1.53 4.94
N ALA A 86 -11.17 0.59 4.83
CA ALA A 86 -11.45 -0.83 4.96
C ALA A 86 -11.57 -1.27 6.43
N THR A 87 -12.43 -2.26 6.64
CA THR A 87 -12.50 -3.01 7.89
C THR A 87 -11.66 -4.28 7.82
N ALA A 88 -11.48 -4.98 8.94
CA ALA A 88 -10.76 -6.25 8.99
C ALA A 88 -11.49 -7.34 8.18
N ALA A 89 -12.80 -7.17 7.95
CA ALA A 89 -13.59 -8.04 7.08
C ALA A 89 -13.27 -7.85 5.59
N ASP A 90 -12.76 -6.69 5.17
CA ASP A 90 -12.42 -6.37 3.78
C ASP A 90 -11.08 -6.97 3.33
N THR A 91 -10.81 -8.23 3.71
CA THR A 91 -9.51 -8.90 3.53
C THR A 91 -8.99 -8.87 2.09
N SER A 92 -9.86 -9.09 1.08
CA SER A 92 -9.45 -9.01 -0.33
C SER A 92 -9.07 -7.60 -0.74
N LYS A 93 -9.86 -6.59 -0.37
CA LYS A 93 -9.58 -5.18 -0.71
C LYS A 93 -8.29 -4.70 -0.08
N LEU A 94 -8.06 -5.05 1.19
CA LEU A 94 -6.81 -4.76 1.90
C LEU A 94 -5.61 -5.42 1.20
N ARG A 95 -5.75 -6.69 0.81
CA ARG A 95 -4.70 -7.41 0.07
C ARG A 95 -4.39 -6.75 -1.27
N GLU A 96 -5.41 -6.39 -2.04
CA GLU A 96 -5.25 -5.72 -3.33
C GLU A 96 -4.57 -4.35 -3.19
N ALA A 97 -4.98 -3.56 -2.19
CA ALA A 97 -4.38 -2.26 -1.93
C ALA A 97 -2.90 -2.38 -1.50
N ARG A 98 -2.56 -3.34 -0.64
CA ARG A 98 -1.18 -3.62 -0.23
C ARG A 98 -0.33 -4.09 -1.42
N LEU A 99 -0.87 -4.93 -2.30
CA LEU A 99 -0.21 -5.34 -3.52
C LEU A 99 0.03 -4.16 -4.48
N ALA A 100 -0.94 -3.25 -4.60
CA ALA A 100 -0.78 -2.04 -5.39
C ALA A 100 0.36 -1.15 -4.86
N LEU A 101 0.42 -0.92 -3.54
CA LEU A 101 1.54 -0.20 -2.92
C LEU A 101 2.87 -0.94 -3.11
N ALA A 102 2.89 -2.27 -3.01
CA ALA A 102 4.11 -3.05 -3.16
C ALA A 102 4.65 -2.96 -4.60
N ASN A 103 3.76 -2.94 -5.58
CA ASN A 103 4.11 -2.74 -6.98
C ASN A 103 4.64 -1.33 -7.23
N LEU A 104 3.98 -0.30 -6.70
CA LEU A 104 4.44 1.09 -6.80
C LEU A 104 5.81 1.29 -6.14
N GLY A 105 6.04 0.71 -4.96
CA GLY A 105 7.35 0.73 -4.29
C GLY A 105 8.49 0.14 -5.14
N LYS A 106 8.17 -0.78 -6.05
CA LYS A 106 9.16 -1.41 -6.95
C LYS A 106 9.29 -0.71 -8.30
N THR A 107 8.18 -0.22 -8.84
CA THR A 107 8.06 0.12 -10.27
C THR A 107 7.69 1.57 -10.56
N ALA A 108 7.29 2.34 -9.54
CA ALA A 108 6.91 3.74 -9.76
C ALA A 108 8.09 4.56 -10.30
N SER A 109 7.80 5.35 -11.31
CA SER A 109 8.75 6.24 -11.98
C SER A 109 9.06 7.46 -11.11
N ASP A 110 8.08 7.94 -10.34
CA ASP A 110 8.29 8.97 -9.32
C ASP A 110 8.92 8.37 -8.06
N PRO A 111 10.17 8.74 -7.70
CA PRO A 111 10.84 8.22 -6.52
C PRO A 111 10.10 8.58 -5.22
N ASN A 112 9.36 9.69 -5.18
CA ASN A 112 8.56 10.05 -4.01
C ASN A 112 7.36 9.10 -3.84
N ILE A 113 6.70 8.70 -4.93
CA ILE A 113 5.61 7.71 -4.87
C ILE A 113 6.17 6.35 -4.44
N SER A 114 7.29 5.94 -5.02
CA SER A 114 7.97 4.69 -4.65
C SER A 114 8.32 4.66 -3.16
N GLU A 115 8.98 5.71 -2.65
CA GLU A 115 9.38 5.80 -1.24
C GLU A 115 8.16 5.83 -0.31
N ARG A 116 7.14 6.65 -0.60
CA ARG A 116 5.91 6.73 0.20
C ARG A 116 5.15 5.41 0.23
N ALA A 117 5.09 4.69 -0.88
CA ALA A 117 4.42 3.40 -0.95
C ALA A 117 5.12 2.36 -0.05
N ILE A 118 6.45 2.27 -0.11
CA ILE A 118 7.23 1.40 0.78
C ILE A 118 7.08 1.83 2.24
N TYR A 119 7.10 3.14 2.51
CA TYR A 119 6.97 3.68 3.87
C TYR A 119 5.61 3.31 4.47
N ASN A 120 4.53 3.45 3.70
CA ASN A 120 3.19 3.13 4.17
C ASN A 120 2.97 1.62 4.30
N LEU A 121 3.59 0.78 3.47
CA LEU A 121 3.64 -0.66 3.73
C LEU A 121 4.38 -0.99 5.03
N GLY A 122 5.43 -0.24 5.35
CA GLY A 122 6.11 -0.33 6.65
C GLY A 122 5.18 0.00 7.81
N ASN A 123 4.45 1.11 7.72
CA ASN A 123 3.52 1.56 8.75
C ASN A 123 2.34 0.59 8.91
N ASP A 124 1.75 0.13 7.81
CA ASP A 124 0.66 -0.85 7.81
C ASP A 124 1.10 -2.20 8.40
N ALA A 125 2.32 -2.65 8.12
CA ALA A 125 2.87 -3.86 8.72
C ALA A 125 3.14 -3.71 10.23
N VAL A 126 3.62 -2.54 10.71
CA VAL A 126 3.70 -2.26 12.15
C VAL A 126 2.30 -2.30 12.77
N PHE A 127 1.35 -1.65 12.11
CA PHE A 127 -0.03 -1.59 12.59
C PHE A 127 -0.65 -2.99 12.72
N ILE A 128 -0.52 -3.85 11.70
CA ILE A 128 -0.96 -5.25 11.76
C ILE A 128 -0.25 -5.99 12.90
N GLY A 129 1.07 -5.80 13.03
CA GLY A 129 1.84 -6.42 14.10
C GLY A 129 1.31 -6.06 15.49
N ASP A 130 1.07 -4.77 15.73
CA ASP A 130 0.56 -4.25 17.01
C ASP A 130 -0.82 -4.82 17.32
N TYR A 131 -1.70 -4.82 16.32
CA TYR A 131 -3.05 -5.39 16.42
C TYR A 131 -3.02 -6.87 16.83
N LEU A 132 -2.20 -7.67 16.14
CA LEU A 132 -2.11 -9.11 16.39
C LEU A 132 -1.46 -9.40 17.74
N LYS A 133 -0.49 -8.58 18.17
CA LYS A 133 0.12 -8.68 19.50
C LYS A 133 -0.89 -8.42 20.61
N ASP A 134 -1.65 -7.33 20.49
CA ASP A 134 -2.69 -6.95 21.45
C ASP A 134 -3.77 -8.04 21.55
N LEU A 135 -4.18 -8.63 20.42
CA LEU A 135 -5.13 -9.74 20.38
C LEU A 135 -4.57 -10.99 21.08
N ALA A 136 -3.33 -11.37 20.77
CA ALA A 136 -2.66 -12.51 21.42
C ALA A 136 -2.57 -12.34 22.94
N ASP A 137 -2.19 -11.15 23.41
CA ASP A 137 -2.08 -10.87 24.84
C ASP A 137 -3.45 -10.85 25.53
N SER A 138 -4.51 -10.42 24.83
CA SER A 138 -5.87 -10.46 25.34
C SER A 138 -6.38 -11.89 25.53
N LEU A 139 -6.12 -12.78 24.56
CA LEU A 139 -6.47 -14.20 24.65
C LEU A 139 -5.78 -14.88 25.82
N ARG A 140 -4.47 -14.65 26.00
CA ARG A 140 -3.71 -15.19 27.14
C ARG A 140 -4.26 -14.71 28.50
N ARG A 141 -4.70 -13.45 28.59
CA ARG A 141 -5.28 -12.91 29.83
C ARG A 141 -6.65 -13.53 30.16
N ALA A 142 -7.46 -13.80 29.15
CA ALA A 142 -8.76 -14.45 29.33
C ALA A 142 -8.60 -15.88 29.90
N ASP A 143 -7.62 -16.64 29.40
CA ASP A 143 -7.33 -17.99 29.91
C ASP A 143 -6.92 -17.99 31.39
N ILE A 144 -6.12 -17.00 31.83
CA ILE A 144 -5.72 -16.83 33.24
C ILE A 144 -6.95 -16.60 34.13
N GLN A 145 -7.90 -15.78 33.69
CA GLN A 145 -9.12 -15.50 34.46
C GLN A 145 -10.02 -16.73 34.62
N MET A 146 -10.01 -17.65 33.66
CA MET A 146 -10.81 -18.87 33.71
C MET A 146 -10.14 -20.02 34.50
N GLY A 147 -8.99 -19.78 35.14
CA GLY A 147 -8.31 -20.78 35.97
C GLY A 147 -7.76 -21.98 35.18
N ALA A 148 -7.62 -21.86 33.87
CA ALA A 148 -7.12 -22.91 32.97
C ALA A 148 -5.80 -22.51 32.29
N PRO A 149 -4.70 -22.29 33.04
CA PRO A 149 -3.42 -21.85 32.47
C PRO A 149 -2.64 -22.97 31.78
N SER A 150 -3.29 -24.02 31.25
CA SER A 150 -2.55 -25.11 30.60
C SER A 150 -1.90 -24.60 29.32
N ALA A 151 -0.57 -24.61 29.31
CA ALA A 151 0.23 -24.48 28.10
C ALA A 151 -0.23 -25.58 27.12
N GLY A 152 -1.00 -25.20 26.10
CA GLY A 152 -1.63 -26.15 25.18
C GLY A 152 -3.14 -26.01 25.01
N SER A 153 -3.82 -25.10 25.73
CA SER A 153 -5.21 -24.74 25.41
C SER A 153 -5.30 -24.21 23.97
N THR A 154 -6.44 -24.42 23.30
CA THR A 154 -6.69 -23.88 21.95
C THR A 154 -6.50 -22.35 21.89
N SER A 155 -6.85 -21.66 22.98
CA SER A 155 -6.68 -20.21 23.12
C SER A 155 -5.21 -19.80 23.17
N ASN A 156 -4.37 -20.52 23.93
CA ASN A 156 -2.92 -20.29 23.95
C ASN A 156 -2.26 -20.61 22.60
N GLN A 157 -2.65 -21.70 21.92
CA GLN A 157 -2.14 -22.02 20.58
C GLN A 157 -2.49 -20.94 19.55
N LEU A 158 -3.71 -20.39 19.63
CA LEU A 158 -4.12 -19.27 18.79
C LEU A 158 -3.31 -18.00 19.14
N ALA A 159 -3.13 -17.69 20.42
CA ALA A 159 -2.32 -16.56 20.86
C ALA A 159 -0.85 -16.66 20.40
N ASP A 160 -0.28 -17.85 20.41
CA ASP A 160 1.07 -18.12 19.90
C ASP A 160 1.14 -17.91 18.39
N SER A 161 0.17 -18.44 17.65
CA SER A 161 0.05 -18.24 16.19
C SER A 161 -0.07 -16.75 15.84
N LEU A 162 -0.91 -16.01 16.56
CA LEU A 162 -1.06 -14.56 16.38
C LEU A 162 0.22 -13.78 16.73
N SER A 163 0.92 -14.19 17.81
CA SER A 163 2.22 -13.61 18.18
C SER A 163 3.28 -13.86 17.11
N GLN A 164 3.26 -15.03 16.47
CA GLN A 164 4.16 -15.36 15.37
C GLN A 164 3.87 -14.48 14.14
N VAL A 165 2.61 -14.33 13.74
CA VAL A 165 2.22 -13.45 12.60
C VAL A 165 2.51 -11.98 12.92
N SER A 166 2.34 -11.55 14.18
CA SER A 166 2.75 -10.23 14.66
C SER A 166 4.24 -9.99 14.45
N THR A 167 5.08 -10.94 14.86
CA THR A 167 6.53 -10.90 14.67
C THR A 167 6.91 -10.82 13.19
N GLN A 168 6.28 -11.62 12.33
CA GLN A 168 6.48 -11.55 10.88
C GLN A 168 6.10 -10.18 10.31
N SER A 169 5.03 -9.56 10.82
CA SER A 169 4.59 -8.23 10.40
C SER A 169 5.62 -7.15 10.77
N TYR A 170 6.21 -7.21 11.97
CA TYR A 170 7.32 -6.32 12.32
C TYR A 170 8.57 -6.54 11.46
N GLN A 171 8.89 -7.80 11.13
CA GLN A 171 10.00 -8.11 10.20
C GLN A 171 9.75 -7.52 8.79
N GLN A 172 8.51 -7.59 8.29
CA GLN A 172 8.12 -6.94 7.05
C GLN A 172 8.28 -5.42 7.13
N ALA A 173 7.86 -4.79 8.24
CA ALA A 173 8.06 -3.37 8.46
C ALA A 173 9.55 -2.98 8.43
N ILE A 174 10.41 -3.73 9.13
CA ILE A 174 11.87 -3.54 9.13
C ILE A 174 12.42 -3.65 7.71
N SER A 175 11.99 -4.65 6.93
CA SER A 175 12.41 -4.82 5.54
C SER A 175 12.04 -3.61 4.67
N ASN A 176 10.83 -3.07 4.82
CA ASN A 176 10.36 -1.87 4.12
C ASN A 176 11.18 -0.63 4.50
N TYR A 177 11.38 -0.35 5.79
CA TYR A 177 12.19 0.81 6.21
C TYR A 177 13.65 0.68 5.79
N LYS A 178 14.24 -0.52 5.87
CA LYS A 178 15.58 -0.78 5.31
C LYS A 178 15.64 -0.54 3.80
N ALA A 179 14.57 -0.84 3.05
CA ALA A 179 14.54 -0.58 1.62
C ALA A 179 14.53 0.92 1.29
N ILE A 180 13.86 1.74 2.10
CA ILE A 180 13.94 3.20 2.00
C ILE A 180 15.35 3.68 2.31
N LEU A 181 15.92 3.25 3.44
CA LEU A 181 17.25 3.71 3.87
C LEU A 181 18.39 3.27 2.94
N ARG A 182 18.20 2.19 2.18
CA ARG A 182 19.15 1.80 1.11
C ARG A 182 19.18 2.81 -0.04
N ARG A 183 18.06 3.48 -0.33
CA ARG A 183 17.94 4.48 -1.41
C ARG A 183 18.15 5.91 -0.91
N ASN A 184 17.69 6.19 0.30
CA ASN A 184 17.73 7.49 0.96
C ASN A 184 18.18 7.31 2.42
N PRO A 185 19.50 7.19 2.68
CA PRO A 185 20.03 6.98 4.02
C PRO A 185 19.71 8.11 5.01
N SER A 186 19.46 9.32 4.50
CA SER A 186 19.07 10.50 5.28
C SER A 186 17.59 10.52 5.69
N ASN A 187 16.78 9.52 5.32
CA ASN A 187 15.38 9.49 5.72
C ASN A 187 15.23 9.19 7.23
N ILE A 188 15.24 10.26 8.03
CA ILE A 188 15.15 10.20 9.50
C ILE A 188 13.87 9.51 9.96
N LYS A 189 12.74 9.68 9.25
CA LYS A 189 11.47 9.04 9.60
C LYS A 189 11.54 7.52 9.45
N ALA A 190 12.09 7.04 8.34
CA ALA A 190 12.30 5.62 8.11
C ALA A 190 13.30 5.03 9.12
N LEU A 191 14.34 5.77 9.49
CA LEU A 191 15.30 5.36 10.53
C LEU A 191 14.64 5.22 11.91
N GLN A 192 13.86 6.22 12.32
CA GLN A 192 13.11 6.19 13.58
C GLN A 192 12.12 5.01 13.60
N ASN A 193 11.34 4.84 12.55
CA ASN A 193 10.37 3.74 12.48
C ASN A 193 11.04 2.36 12.38
N LEU A 194 12.20 2.26 11.73
CA LEU A 194 13.01 1.05 11.75
C LEU A 194 13.38 0.68 13.20
N ARG A 195 13.85 1.65 13.99
CA ARG A 195 14.21 1.41 15.39
C ARG A 195 13.00 0.97 16.22
N ILE A 196 11.85 1.63 16.02
CA ILE A 196 10.60 1.26 16.69
C ILE A 196 10.20 -0.18 16.32
N ALA A 197 10.23 -0.55 15.05
CA ALA A 197 9.87 -1.89 14.61
C ALA A 197 10.84 -2.97 15.13
N GLN A 198 12.14 -2.66 15.25
CA GLN A 198 13.12 -3.56 15.87
C GLN A 198 12.84 -3.79 17.36
N LEU A 199 12.46 -2.75 18.10
CA LEU A 199 12.12 -2.86 19.52
C LEU A 199 10.85 -3.68 19.79
N LYS A 200 9.98 -3.80 18.79
CA LYS A 200 8.74 -4.61 18.87
C LYS A 200 8.99 -6.11 18.70
N LEU A 201 10.17 -6.51 18.22
CA LEU A 201 10.54 -7.92 18.15
C LEU A 201 10.87 -8.47 19.55
N PRO A 202 10.46 -9.71 19.87
CA PRO A 202 10.78 -10.33 21.16
C PRO A 202 12.31 -10.47 21.35
N PRO A 203 12.83 -10.55 22.59
CA PRO A 203 14.26 -10.54 22.87
C PRO A 203 15.07 -11.60 22.11
N GLU A 204 14.51 -12.80 21.91
CA GLU A 204 15.16 -13.87 21.13
C GLU A 204 15.31 -13.53 19.64
N SER A 205 14.49 -12.63 19.10
CA SER A 205 14.57 -12.15 17.72
C SER A 205 15.56 -10.99 17.51
N GLN A 206 16.14 -10.44 18.59
CA GLN A 206 17.14 -9.36 18.52
C GLN A 206 18.59 -9.88 18.49
N GLY A 207 18.80 -11.20 18.59
CA GLY A 207 20.10 -11.86 18.44
C GLY A 207 20.52 -12.00 16.98
N GLY A 208 20.94 -10.90 16.35
CA GLY A 208 21.35 -10.91 14.94
C GLY A 208 22.13 -9.69 14.50
N GLY A 209 22.94 -9.11 15.40
CA GLY A 209 24.00 -8.18 15.02
C GLY A 209 25.16 -8.97 14.45
N SER A 210 25.17 -9.20 13.13
CA SER A 210 26.36 -9.67 12.45
C SER A 210 26.59 -8.86 11.19
N ASN A 211 27.75 -8.20 11.16
CA ASN A 211 28.37 -7.66 9.96
C ASN A 211 28.35 -8.74 8.87
N ASN A 212 27.74 -8.47 7.73
CA ASN A 212 28.21 -9.07 6.49
C ASN A 212 27.90 -8.21 5.27
N LYS A 213 28.99 -7.77 4.64
CA LYS A 213 29.06 -7.41 3.23
C LYS A 213 28.64 -8.64 2.41
N ASP A 214 27.97 -8.38 1.29
CA ASP A 214 27.67 -9.31 0.20
C ASP A 214 26.89 -10.59 0.52
N LYS A 215 25.62 -10.59 0.13
CA LYS A 215 24.96 -11.70 -0.61
C LYS A 215 23.53 -11.31 -1.00
N ASP A 216 23.42 -10.50 -2.06
CA ASP A 216 22.24 -10.51 -2.92
C ASP A 216 22.26 -11.81 -3.72
N LYS A 217 21.49 -12.83 -3.28
CA LYS A 217 20.98 -13.98 -4.07
C LYS A 217 20.31 -15.00 -3.13
N ASP A 218 19.11 -14.72 -2.60
CA ASP A 218 18.13 -15.79 -2.30
C ASP A 218 16.69 -15.32 -1.97
N LYS A 219 16.13 -14.38 -2.75
CA LYS A 219 14.76 -13.88 -2.50
C LYS A 219 13.62 -14.61 -3.22
N ASN A 220 13.85 -15.82 -3.74
CA ASN A 220 12.84 -16.50 -4.57
C ASN A 220 12.28 -17.83 -4.02
N LYS A 221 12.47 -18.15 -2.73
CA LYS A 221 11.89 -19.36 -2.12
C LYS A 221 10.78 -19.15 -1.10
N GLN A 222 10.53 -17.91 -0.67
CA GLN A 222 9.51 -17.64 0.37
C GLN A 222 8.16 -17.17 -0.18
N GLN A 223 8.05 -16.91 -1.48
CA GLN A 223 6.78 -16.57 -2.14
C GLN A 223 5.95 -17.79 -2.55
N GLN A 224 6.52 -19.01 -2.53
CA GLN A 224 5.82 -20.22 -2.98
C GLN A 224 5.12 -21.00 -1.85
N GLN A 225 5.35 -20.65 -0.57
CA GLN A 225 4.62 -21.26 0.56
C GLN A 225 3.32 -20.53 0.94
N GLN A 226 3.07 -19.31 0.44
CA GLN A 226 1.81 -18.59 0.71
C GLN A 226 0.64 -19.01 -0.20
N GLN A 227 0.87 -19.84 -1.22
CA GLN A 227 -0.21 -20.32 -2.11
C GLN A 227 -0.81 -21.68 -1.72
N GLN A 228 -0.26 -22.40 -0.73
CA GLN A 228 -0.79 -23.71 -0.31
C GLN A 228 -1.62 -23.71 0.98
N GLN A 229 -1.70 -22.60 1.73
CA GLN A 229 -2.53 -22.52 2.95
C GLN A 229 -3.93 -21.91 2.74
N GLN A 230 -4.31 -21.53 1.52
CA GLN A 230 -5.63 -20.94 1.24
C GLN A 230 -6.75 -21.95 0.95
N GLN A 231 -6.53 -23.26 1.10
CA GLN A 231 -7.53 -24.28 0.79
C GLN A 231 -8.09 -25.09 1.98
N GLN A 232 -7.85 -24.71 3.24
CA GLN A 232 -8.32 -25.53 4.38
C GLN A 232 -8.94 -24.80 5.58
N GLN A 233 -9.60 -23.65 5.38
CA GLN A 233 -10.50 -23.12 6.42
C GLN A 233 -11.83 -22.65 5.84
N GLN A 234 -12.73 -23.62 5.65
CA GLN A 234 -14.17 -23.38 5.76
C GLN A 234 -14.68 -24.18 6.96
N GLN A 235 -15.54 -23.53 7.76
CA GLN A 235 -16.19 -23.97 8.99
C GLN A 235 -15.39 -23.84 10.29
N GLN A 236 -15.29 -22.61 10.79
CA GLN A 236 -15.54 -22.34 12.22
C GLN A 236 -16.16 -20.95 12.36
N LYS A 237 -17.37 -20.89 12.92
CA LYS A 237 -18.05 -19.62 13.24
C LYS A 237 -17.25 -18.91 14.35
N PRO A 238 -16.93 -17.61 14.23
CA PRO A 238 -16.26 -16.88 15.29
C PRO A 238 -17.15 -16.81 16.53
N SER A 239 -16.59 -17.03 17.73
CA SER A 239 -17.31 -16.82 18.99
C SER A 239 -17.68 -15.34 19.18
N GLN A 240 -18.78 -15.04 19.87
CA GLN A 240 -19.24 -13.66 20.11
C GLN A 240 -18.17 -12.77 20.78
N SER A 241 -17.31 -13.35 21.62
CA SER A 241 -16.19 -12.64 22.24
C SER A 241 -15.10 -12.26 21.22
N SER A 242 -14.82 -13.14 20.25
CA SER A 242 -13.87 -12.85 19.16
C SER A 242 -14.37 -11.67 18.30
N GLN A 243 -15.67 -11.59 18.02
CA GLN A 243 -16.25 -10.47 17.25
C GLN A 243 -16.17 -9.14 18.01
N GLN A 244 -16.38 -9.14 19.32
CA GLN A 244 -16.24 -7.96 20.15
C GLN A 244 -14.79 -7.46 20.19
N ILE A 245 -13.82 -8.38 20.30
CA ILE A 245 -12.41 -8.01 20.26
C ILE A 245 -12.06 -7.46 18.88
N LEU A 246 -12.46 -8.13 17.78
CA LEU A 246 -12.26 -7.65 16.41
C LEU A 246 -12.76 -6.21 16.23
N ASN A 247 -13.98 -5.90 16.69
CA ASN A 247 -14.55 -4.56 16.61
C ASN A 247 -13.80 -3.54 17.50
N ALA A 248 -13.38 -3.93 18.71
CA ALA A 248 -12.63 -3.06 19.60
C ALA A 248 -11.25 -2.71 19.02
N VAL A 249 -10.56 -3.69 18.44
CA VAL A 249 -9.25 -3.44 17.82
C VAL A 249 -9.38 -2.75 16.46
N GLN A 250 -10.48 -2.92 15.71
CA GLN A 250 -10.84 -2.10 14.54
C GLN A 250 -11.00 -0.60 14.87
N ASN A 251 -11.60 -0.30 16.03
CA ASN A 251 -11.77 1.08 16.47
C ASN A 251 -10.44 1.70 16.94
N LYS A 252 -9.60 0.90 17.61
CA LYS A 252 -8.25 1.30 18.02
C LYS A 252 -7.31 1.49 16.80
N GLU A 253 -7.50 0.68 15.76
CA GLU A 253 -6.84 0.76 14.46
C GLU A 253 -7.04 2.11 13.78
N ASN A 254 -8.29 2.51 13.58
CA ASN A 254 -8.62 3.76 12.90
C ASN A 254 -8.02 4.97 13.64
N LYS A 255 -8.02 4.92 14.97
CA LYS A 255 -7.46 5.99 15.82
C LYS A 255 -5.93 6.08 15.74
N THR A 256 -5.24 4.93 15.71
CA THR A 256 -3.77 4.89 15.68
C THR A 256 -3.22 5.35 14.32
N ARG A 257 -3.89 4.95 13.23
CA ARG A 257 -3.54 5.37 11.87
C ARG A 257 -3.78 6.86 11.63
N LYS A 258 -4.90 7.40 12.13
CA LYS A 258 -5.20 8.84 12.10
C LYS A 258 -4.10 9.69 12.75
N ASN A 259 -3.59 9.26 13.91
CA ASN A 259 -2.51 9.96 14.61
C ASN A 259 -1.18 9.91 13.86
N GLN A 260 -0.89 8.83 13.12
CA GLN A 260 0.34 8.75 12.32
C GLN A 260 0.24 9.57 11.02
N GLU A 261 -0.92 9.61 10.36
CA GLU A 261 -1.12 10.42 9.15
C GLU A 261 -1.20 11.92 9.42
N GLN A 262 -1.86 12.35 10.51
CA GLN A 262 -1.86 13.77 10.92
C GLN A 262 -0.43 14.29 11.20
N ARG A 263 0.47 13.43 11.67
CA ARG A 263 1.90 13.74 11.82
C ARG A 263 2.66 13.75 10.48
N GLN A 264 2.12 13.11 9.45
CA GLN A 264 2.70 13.04 8.10
C GLN A 264 2.14 14.13 7.14
N GLY A 265 1.00 14.75 7.48
CA GLY A 265 0.36 15.81 6.70
C GLY A 265 1.10 17.16 6.62
N TYR A 266 2.21 17.32 7.34
CA TYR A 266 3.11 18.47 7.19
C TYR A 266 4.24 18.18 6.19
N GLY A 267 3.84 18.08 4.92
CA GLY A 267 4.71 18.25 3.77
C GLY A 267 4.18 19.44 2.97
N ARG A 268 4.27 20.64 3.54
CA ARG A 268 3.99 21.90 2.84
C ARG A 268 4.86 21.91 1.58
N ARG A 269 4.23 22.09 0.41
CA ARG A 269 4.92 22.65 -0.75
C ARG A 269 5.53 23.98 -0.28
N THR A 270 6.84 24.06 -0.15
CA THR A 270 7.50 25.36 -0.19
C THR A 270 7.36 25.84 -1.62
N THR A 271 6.54 26.87 -1.77
CA THR A 271 6.40 27.65 -2.98
C THR A 271 7.70 28.40 -3.19
N ASP A 272 8.49 28.02 -4.19
CA ASP A 272 9.47 28.92 -4.79
C ASP A 272 9.21 28.94 -6.30
N LYS A 273 8.29 29.82 -6.71
CA LYS A 273 8.46 30.50 -7.99
C LYS A 273 9.24 31.77 -7.70
N PRO A 274 10.28 32.03 -8.50
CA PRO A 274 10.28 33.33 -9.15
C PRO A 274 10.75 33.22 -10.60
N TRP A 275 9.92 32.69 -11.50
CA TRP A 275 9.62 33.19 -12.86
C TRP A 275 8.49 32.35 -13.47
#